data_AF-A0A425WGL0-F1
#
_entry.id   AF-A0A425WGL0-F1
#
_cell.length_a   1.000
_cell.length_b   1.000
_cell.length_c   1.000
_cell.angle_alpha   90.00
_cell.angle_beta   90.00
_cell.angle_gamma   90.00
#
_symmetry.space_group_name_H-M   'P 1'
#
loop_
_entity.id
_entity.type
_entity.pdbx_description
1 polymer ?
#
loop_
_entity_poly.entity_id
_entity_poly.type
_entity_poly.pdbx_seq_one_letter_code
_entity_poly.pdbx_strand_id
1 'polypeptide(L)'
;MPGASCVADANLTHLKSLLCDASRGRYGREKAIEIRDAARSSVGSEMSVKSIELKQTIRQIDALTADIEKVEASIRKIMDKSSSPIMTIPGINYRMGAMILAEIGDFNRFDNADQILAYAGMSPSTYQSGQLTSTYAHMEKRGS
;
A
#
# COMPACT_ATOMS: atom_id res chain seq x y z
N MET A 1 -1.93 -24.65 -20.59
CA MET A 1 -2.39 -23.28 -20.25
C MET A 1 -2.66 -23.25 -18.74
N PRO A 2 -2.44 -22.16 -17.98
CA PRO A 2 -2.65 -22.20 -16.53
C PRO A 2 -4.12 -22.55 -16.24
N GLY A 3 -4.34 -23.57 -15.41
CA GLY A 3 -5.66 -24.14 -15.14
C GLY A 3 -5.56 -25.32 -14.17
N ALA A 4 -6.71 -25.79 -13.69
CA ALA A 4 -6.78 -26.86 -12.70
C ALA A 4 -6.14 -28.17 -13.19
N SER A 5 -6.35 -28.56 -14.45
CA SER A 5 -5.71 -29.73 -15.06
C SER A 5 -4.18 -29.67 -15.01
N CYS A 6 -3.59 -28.53 -15.35
CA CYS A 6 -2.14 -28.36 -15.30
C CYS A 6 -1.59 -28.49 -13.88
N VAL A 7 -2.37 -28.10 -12.86
CA VAL A 7 -1.99 -28.29 -11.44
C VAL A 7 -2.20 -29.74 -11.01
N ALA A 8 -3.29 -30.39 -11.45
CA ALA A 8 -3.58 -31.79 -11.19
C ALA A 8 -2.49 -32.73 -11.74
N ASP A 9 -1.96 -32.42 -12.91
CA ASP A 9 -0.94 -33.20 -13.61
C ASP A 9 0.49 -32.82 -13.22
N ALA A 10 0.67 -31.74 -12.43
CA ALA A 10 1.99 -31.28 -12.02
C ALA A 10 2.73 -32.35 -11.19
N ASN A 11 4.05 -32.43 -11.38
CA ASN A 11 4.92 -33.23 -10.53
C ASN A 11 4.91 -32.68 -9.10
N LEU A 12 4.58 -33.53 -8.12
CA LEU A 12 4.41 -33.11 -6.73
C LEU A 12 5.68 -32.50 -6.12
N THR A 13 6.86 -32.99 -6.48
CA THR A 13 8.14 -32.47 -5.98
C THR A 13 8.37 -31.04 -6.50
N HIS A 14 8.12 -30.81 -7.79
CA HIS A 14 8.21 -29.49 -8.39
C HIS A 14 7.16 -28.55 -7.78
N LEU A 15 5.90 -28.98 -7.70
CA LEU A 15 4.81 -28.18 -7.12
C LEU A 15 5.09 -27.78 -5.67
N LYS A 16 5.60 -28.71 -4.86
CA LYS A 16 6.05 -28.43 -3.49
C LYS A 16 7.16 -27.37 -3.47
N SER A 17 8.19 -27.51 -4.32
CA SER A 17 9.28 -26.53 -4.38
C SER A 17 8.75 -25.13 -4.71
N LEU A 18 7.94 -25.03 -5.78
CA LEU A 18 7.36 -23.77 -6.22
C LEU A 18 6.51 -23.12 -5.14
N LEU A 19 5.64 -23.89 -4.48
CA LEU A 19 4.80 -23.37 -3.39
C LEU A 19 5.63 -22.97 -2.18
N CYS A 20 6.68 -23.72 -1.84
CA CYS A 20 7.60 -23.38 -0.77
C CYS A 20 8.29 -22.04 -1.05
N ASP A 21 8.82 -21.87 -2.25
CA ASP A 21 9.54 -20.65 -2.66
C ASP A 21 8.59 -19.43 -2.68
N ALA A 22 7.45 -19.56 -3.38
CA ALA A 22 6.46 -18.49 -3.50
C ALA A 22 5.84 -18.09 -2.15
N SER A 23 5.68 -19.07 -1.25
CA SER A 23 5.12 -18.82 0.09
C SER A 23 6.15 -18.41 1.13
N ARG A 24 7.45 -18.34 0.79
CA ARG A 24 8.54 -18.10 1.74
C ARG A 24 8.60 -19.15 2.85
N GLY A 25 8.49 -20.42 2.48
CA GLY A 25 8.61 -21.58 3.37
C GLY A 25 7.33 -22.01 4.09
N ARG A 26 6.20 -21.32 3.89
CA ARG A 26 4.94 -21.62 4.59
C ARG A 26 4.21 -22.85 4.05
N TYR A 27 4.34 -23.15 2.77
CA TYR A 27 3.62 -24.23 2.11
C TYR A 27 4.55 -25.40 1.78
N GLY A 28 4.44 -26.44 2.59
CA GLY A 28 5.18 -27.70 2.44
C GLY A 28 4.46 -28.76 1.60
N ARG A 29 4.88 -30.02 1.78
CA ARG A 29 4.38 -31.15 1.00
C ARG A 29 2.88 -31.37 1.15
N GLU A 30 2.35 -31.26 2.37
CA GLU A 30 0.93 -31.45 2.64
C GLU A 30 0.07 -30.47 1.84
N LYS A 31 0.45 -29.19 1.83
CA LYS A 31 -0.26 -28.15 1.07
C LYS A 31 -0.20 -28.38 -0.45
N ALA A 32 0.94 -28.89 -0.94
CA ALA A 32 1.09 -29.25 -2.34
C ALA A 32 0.17 -30.42 -2.74
N ILE A 33 0.00 -31.42 -1.86
CA ILE A 33 -0.95 -32.52 -2.07
C ILE A 33 -2.39 -31.98 -2.06
N GLU A 34 -2.75 -31.20 -1.04
CA GLU A 34 -4.08 -30.58 -0.90
C GLU A 34 -4.48 -29.80 -2.17
N ILE A 35 -3.60 -28.93 -2.66
CA ILE A 35 -3.85 -28.12 -3.87
C ILE A 35 -3.98 -29.00 -5.12
N ARG A 36 -3.12 -30.03 -5.26
CA ARG A 36 -3.16 -30.93 -6.41
C ARG A 36 -4.43 -31.78 -6.44
N ASP A 37 -4.87 -32.29 -5.29
CA ASP A 37 -6.08 -33.10 -5.19
C ASP A 37 -7.33 -32.24 -5.38
N ALA A 38 -7.36 -31.01 -4.83
CA ALA A 38 -8.42 -30.04 -5.12
C ALA A 38 -8.49 -29.69 -6.61
N ALA A 39 -7.36 -29.64 -7.30
CA ALA A 39 -7.30 -29.40 -8.73
C ALA A 39 -7.85 -30.59 -9.56
N ARG A 40 -7.62 -31.83 -9.11
CA ARG A 40 -8.16 -33.06 -9.75
C ARG A 40 -9.68 -33.16 -9.65
N SER A 41 -10.26 -32.74 -8.51
CA SER A 41 -11.71 -32.72 -8.31
C SER A 41 -12.35 -31.39 -8.72
N SER A 42 -11.63 -30.52 -9.44
CA SER A 42 -12.13 -29.20 -9.80
C SER A 42 -13.24 -29.29 -10.84
N VAL A 43 -14.32 -28.54 -10.63
CA VAL A 43 -15.39 -28.34 -11.62
C VAL A 43 -15.09 -27.20 -12.60
N GLY A 44 -13.87 -26.65 -12.56
CA GLY A 44 -13.46 -25.52 -13.41
C GLY A 44 -13.36 -25.91 -14.90
N SER A 45 -13.90 -25.06 -15.77
CA SER A 45 -13.83 -25.29 -17.22
C SER A 45 -12.48 -24.86 -17.78
N GLU A 46 -11.83 -25.71 -18.57
CA GLU A 46 -10.70 -25.29 -19.39
C GLU A 46 -11.16 -24.44 -20.57
N MET A 47 -10.84 -23.15 -20.52
CA MET A 47 -11.15 -22.21 -21.60
C MET A 47 -9.88 -21.45 -21.98
N SER A 48 -9.41 -21.64 -23.21
CA SER A 48 -8.13 -21.08 -23.67
C SER A 48 -8.09 -19.56 -23.56
N VAL A 49 -9.20 -18.90 -23.91
CA VAL A 49 -9.37 -17.44 -23.88
C VAL A 49 -9.17 -16.89 -22.45
N LYS A 50 -9.83 -17.48 -21.45
CA LYS A 50 -9.69 -17.07 -20.04
C LYS A 50 -8.26 -17.21 -19.54
N SER A 51 -7.53 -18.24 -19.99
CA SER A 51 -6.13 -18.43 -19.61
C SER A 51 -5.19 -17.37 -20.21
N ILE A 52 -5.51 -16.88 -21.42
CA ILE A 52 -4.77 -15.80 -22.07
C ILE A 52 -5.05 -14.48 -21.35
N GLU A 53 -6.33 -14.21 -21.07
CA GLU A 53 -6.75 -13.04 -20.29
C GLU A 53 -6.07 -13.00 -18.92
N LEU A 54 -6.09 -14.11 -18.18
CA LEU A 54 -5.42 -14.22 -16.88
C LEU A 54 -3.93 -13.90 -16.97
N LYS A 55 -3.22 -14.45 -17.96
CA LYS A 55 -1.80 -14.15 -18.16
C LYS A 55 -1.56 -12.67 -18.47
N GLN A 56 -2.45 -12.07 -19.26
CA GLN A 56 -2.34 -10.66 -19.60
C GLN A 56 -2.57 -9.77 -18.38
N THR A 57 -3.56 -10.08 -17.56
CA THR A 57 -3.82 -9.37 -16.31
C THR A 57 -2.64 -9.49 -15.34
N ILE A 58 -2.04 -10.67 -15.21
CA ILE A 58 -0.83 -10.86 -14.38
C ILE A 58 0.31 -9.96 -14.88
N ARG A 59 0.57 -9.93 -16.20
CA ARG A 59 1.60 -9.06 -16.78
C ARG A 59 1.33 -7.58 -16.52
N GLN A 60 0.07 -7.15 -16.57
CA GLN A 60 -0.31 -5.77 -16.26
C GLN A 60 -0.05 -5.43 -14.80
N ILE A 61 -0.38 -6.35 -13.88
CA ILE A 61 -0.07 -6.21 -12.46
C ILE A 61 1.44 -6.06 -12.27
N ASP A 62 2.23 -6.96 -12.85
CA ASP A 62 3.70 -6.93 -12.73
C ASP A 62 4.30 -5.62 -13.27
N ALA A 63 3.82 -5.15 -14.42
CA ALA A 63 4.27 -3.89 -15.01
C ALA A 63 3.95 -2.69 -14.11
N LEU A 64 2.72 -2.61 -13.60
CA LEU A 64 2.30 -1.53 -12.70
C LEU A 64 3.06 -1.58 -11.37
N THR A 65 3.32 -2.77 -10.82
CA THR A 65 4.14 -2.93 -9.61
C THR A 65 5.56 -2.41 -9.85
N ALA A 66 6.19 -2.75 -10.98
CA ALA A 66 7.51 -2.25 -11.32
C ALA A 66 7.54 -0.72 -11.50
N ASP A 67 6.48 -0.14 -12.07
CA ASP A 67 6.39 1.32 -12.23
C ASP A 67 6.18 2.02 -10.89
N ILE A 68 5.39 1.45 -9.98
CA ILE A 68 5.28 1.94 -8.59
C ILE A 68 6.66 1.96 -7.93
N GLU A 69 7.43 0.89 -8.02
CA GLU A 69 8.77 0.82 -7.41
C GLU A 69 9.73 1.88 -7.97
N LYS A 70 9.70 2.16 -9.28
CA LYS A 70 10.50 3.23 -9.90
C LYS A 70 10.10 4.62 -9.39
N VAL A 71 8.80 4.87 -9.27
CA VAL A 71 8.29 6.14 -8.75
C VAL A 71 8.70 6.30 -7.29
N GLU A 72 8.55 5.26 -6.47
CA GLU A 72 8.97 5.29 -5.06
C GLU A 72 10.48 5.50 -4.91
N ALA A 73 11.31 4.90 -5.77
CA ALA A 73 12.75 5.16 -5.79
C ALA A 73 13.09 6.61 -6.15
N SER A 74 12.33 7.20 -7.08
CA SER A 74 12.49 8.60 -7.46
C SER A 74 12.09 9.54 -6.32
N ILE A 75 10.98 9.24 -5.62
CA ILE A 75 10.54 9.97 -4.42
C ILE A 75 11.63 9.92 -3.35
N ARG A 76 12.18 8.74 -3.05
CA ARG A 76 13.28 8.60 -2.07
C ARG A 76 14.46 9.50 -2.44
N LYS A 77 14.93 9.45 -3.69
CA LYS A 77 16.06 10.27 -4.17
C LYS A 77 15.80 11.78 -4.06
N ILE A 78 14.57 12.24 -4.28
CA ILE A 78 14.21 13.65 -4.13
C ILE A 78 14.19 14.03 -2.65
N MET A 79 13.58 13.20 -1.81
CA MET A 79 13.47 13.43 -0.37
C MET A 79 14.82 13.39 0.35
N ASP A 80 15.74 12.50 -0.05
CA ASP A 80 17.10 12.44 0.50
C ASP A 80 17.88 13.75 0.24
N LYS A 81 17.55 14.46 -0.84
CA LYS A 81 18.17 15.75 -1.18
C LYS A 81 17.53 16.96 -0.53
N SER A 82 16.29 16.84 -0.05
CA SER A 82 15.54 17.98 0.48
C SER A 82 15.96 18.37 1.91
N SER A 83 16.71 17.50 2.61
CA SER A 83 17.11 17.68 4.02
C SER A 83 15.95 18.08 4.94
N SER A 84 14.73 17.68 4.58
CA SER A 84 13.53 18.09 5.31
C SER A 84 13.46 17.40 6.67
N PRO A 85 13.14 18.14 7.76
CA PRO A 85 13.01 17.55 9.09
C PRO A 85 11.83 16.58 9.18
N ILE A 86 10.94 16.51 8.18
CA ILE A 86 9.80 15.60 8.19
C ILE A 86 10.20 14.12 8.30
N MET A 87 11.40 13.77 7.85
CA MET A 87 11.93 12.41 7.94
C MET A 87 12.46 12.04 9.33
N THR A 88 12.56 12.99 10.25
CA THR A 88 12.96 12.72 11.64
C THR A 88 11.80 12.23 12.50
N ILE A 89 10.56 12.38 12.01
CA ILE A 89 9.35 12.01 12.74
C ILE A 89 9.18 10.48 12.70
N PRO A 90 9.18 9.79 13.86
CA PRO A 90 8.97 8.35 13.91
C PRO A 90 7.65 7.94 13.28
N GLY A 91 7.68 6.90 12.43
CA GLY A 91 6.50 6.39 11.73
C GLY A 91 6.19 7.07 10.40
N ILE A 92 6.88 8.17 10.03
CA ILE A 92 6.79 8.76 8.70
C ILE A 92 7.77 8.07 7.76
N ASN A 93 7.25 7.54 6.65
CA ASN A 93 8.06 7.00 5.57
C ASN A 93 8.22 8.01 4.43
N TYR A 94 9.12 7.72 3.48
CA TYR A 94 9.45 8.62 2.37
C TYR A 94 8.23 9.08 1.56
N ARG A 95 7.31 8.16 1.26
CA ARG A 95 6.09 8.47 0.50
C ARG A 95 5.17 9.40 1.28
N MET A 96 4.97 9.14 2.58
CA MET A 96 4.11 9.95 3.43
C MET A 96 4.69 11.34 3.67
N GLY A 97 6.00 11.44 3.94
CA GLY A 97 6.68 12.72 4.06
C GLY A 97 6.61 13.54 2.77
N ALA A 98 6.84 12.91 1.61
CA ALA A 98 6.70 13.57 0.31
C ALA A 98 5.27 14.05 0.05
N MET A 99 4.24 13.26 0.41
CA MET A 99 2.84 13.69 0.28
C MET A 99 2.54 14.92 1.14
N ILE A 100 2.98 14.95 2.40
CA ILE A 100 2.75 16.10 3.29
C ILE A 100 3.42 17.36 2.71
N LEU A 101 4.67 17.25 2.26
CA LEU A 101 5.37 18.38 1.65
C LEU A 101 4.72 18.84 0.33
N ALA A 102 4.21 17.91 -0.47
CA ALA A 102 3.52 18.24 -1.72
C ALA A 102 2.17 18.92 -1.47
N GLU A 103 1.45 18.51 -0.42
CA GLU A 103 0.15 19.10 -0.04
C GLU A 103 0.31 20.51 0.54
N ILE A 104 1.27 20.69 1.45
CA ILE A 104 1.51 21.99 2.09
C ILE A 104 2.24 22.94 1.11
N GLY A 105 3.21 22.41 0.36
CA GLY A 105 4.08 23.18 -0.50
C GLY A 105 5.04 24.06 0.31
N ASP A 106 4.90 25.38 0.17
CA ASP A 106 5.72 26.36 0.87
C ASP A 106 5.14 26.68 2.27
N PHE A 107 5.89 26.32 3.32
CA PHE A 107 5.52 26.58 4.70
C PHE A 107 5.52 28.07 5.06
N ASN A 108 6.22 28.92 4.30
CA ASN A 108 6.23 30.38 4.55
C ASN A 108 4.89 31.06 4.24
N ARG A 109 3.93 30.33 3.66
CA ARG A 109 2.55 30.80 3.45
C ARG A 109 1.75 30.85 4.74
N PHE A 110 2.28 30.29 5.83
CA PHE A 110 1.62 30.22 7.13
C PHE A 110 2.46 30.97 8.17
N ASP A 111 1.83 31.86 8.92
CA ASP A 111 2.52 32.63 9.97
C ASP A 111 2.79 31.79 11.23
N ASN A 112 1.99 30.73 11.44
CA ASN A 112 2.10 29.85 12.59
C ASN A 112 1.55 28.44 12.32
N ALA A 113 1.83 27.51 13.24
CA ALA A 113 1.43 26.10 13.12
C ALA A 113 -0.10 25.89 13.18
N ASP A 114 -0.84 26.75 13.88
CA ASP A 114 -2.30 26.63 13.99
C ASP A 114 -2.99 26.89 12.65
N GLN A 115 -2.42 27.77 11.81
CA GLN A 115 -2.90 27.97 10.43
C GLN A 115 -2.72 26.72 9.57
N ILE A 116 -1.63 25.95 9.78
CA ILE A 116 -1.40 24.67 9.09
C ILE A 116 -2.43 23.63 9.56
N LEU A 117 -2.69 23.55 10.87
CA LEU A 117 -3.72 22.67 11.42
C LEU A 117 -5.11 23.02 10.88
N ALA A 118 -5.43 24.31 10.80
CA ALA A 118 -6.67 24.80 10.22
C ALA A 118 -6.79 24.45 8.72
N TYR A 119 -5.70 24.57 7.96
CA TYR A 119 -5.62 24.15 6.56
C TYR A 119 -5.88 22.64 6.40
N ALA A 120 -5.37 21.83 7.33
CA ALA A 120 -5.63 20.40 7.40
C ALA A 120 -7.05 20.04 7.90
N GLY A 121 -7.92 21.02 8.14
CA GLY A 121 -9.32 20.83 8.51
C GLY A 121 -9.61 20.75 10.01
N MET A 122 -8.63 21.08 10.86
CA MET A 122 -8.86 21.22 12.30
C MET A 122 -9.53 22.56 12.61
N SER A 123 -10.34 22.64 13.66
CA SER A 123 -10.99 23.87 14.10
C SER A 123 -10.65 24.17 15.56
N PRO A 124 -10.46 25.44 15.95
CA PRO A 124 -10.24 25.80 17.35
C PRO A 124 -11.45 25.43 18.20
N SER A 125 -11.22 24.91 19.40
CA SER A 125 -12.28 24.60 20.36
C SER A 125 -12.91 25.88 20.88
N THR A 126 -14.24 25.97 20.81
CA THR A 126 -14.95 27.12 21.35
C THR A 126 -15.17 26.91 22.85
N TYR A 127 -14.28 27.40 23.69
CA TYR A 127 -14.54 27.56 25.12
C TYR A 127 -14.92 29.02 25.42
N GLN A 128 -16.20 29.34 25.31
CA GLN A 128 -16.76 30.61 25.80
C GLN A 128 -17.49 30.37 27.12
N SER A 129 -16.78 30.50 28.25
CA SER A 129 -17.45 30.88 29.50
C SER A 129 -17.53 32.40 29.51
N GLY A 130 -18.68 32.98 29.84
CA GLY A 130 -19.06 34.38 29.59
C GLY A 130 -18.21 35.49 30.22
N GLN A 131 -16.98 35.22 30.63
CA GLN A 131 -16.05 36.21 31.20
C GLN A 131 -14.59 36.09 30.74
N LEU A 132 -14.22 35.09 29.92
CA LEU A 132 -12.83 34.94 29.44
C LEU A 132 -12.79 34.49 27.98
N THR A 133 -12.24 35.34 27.12
CA THR A 133 -11.82 34.93 25.78
C THR A 133 -10.47 34.22 25.91
N SER A 134 -10.46 32.89 25.87
CA SER A 134 -9.20 32.13 25.87
C SER A 134 -8.40 32.51 24.64
N THR A 135 -7.17 32.99 24.84
CA THR A 135 -6.24 33.37 23.77
C THR A 135 -5.60 32.13 23.10
N TYR A 136 -5.80 30.95 23.68
CA TYR A 136 -5.27 29.67 23.22
C TYR A 136 -6.39 28.61 23.26
N ALA A 137 -7.20 28.56 22.20
CA ALA A 137 -8.19 27.52 22.00
C ALA A 137 -7.50 26.24 21.51
N HIS A 138 -7.84 25.08 22.09
CA HIS A 138 -7.26 23.80 21.68
C HIS A 138 -7.82 23.39 20.30
N MET A 139 -6.99 22.95 19.36
CA MET A 139 -7.49 22.52 18.05
C MET A 139 -8.21 21.17 18.16
N GLU A 140 -9.45 21.11 17.70
CA GLU A 140 -10.31 19.93 17.69
C GLU A 140 -10.65 19.50 16.26
N LYS A 141 -10.88 18.19 16.08
CA LYS A 141 -11.33 17.66 14.80
C LYS A 141 -12.70 18.23 14.48
N ARG A 142 -12.85 18.87 13.32
CA ARG A 142 -14.16 19.35 12.86
C ARG A 142 -15.10 18.16 12.66
N GLY A 143 -16.26 18.21 13.32
CA GLY A 143 -17.16 17.07 13.50
C GLY A 143 -17.50 16.28 12.23
N SER A 144 -17.60 14.96 12.38
CA SER A 144 -18.36 14.02 11.54
C SER A 144 -19.06 13.04 12.47
#